data_AF-A0A1G8Z202-F1
#
_entry.id   AF-A0A1G8Z202-F1
#
_cell.length_a   1.000
_cell.length_b   1.000
_cell.length_c   1.000
_cell.angle_alpha   90.00
_cell.angle_beta   90.00
_cell.angle_gamma   90.00
#
_symmetry.space_group_name_H-M   'P 1'
#
loop_
_entity.id
_entity.type
_entity.pdbx_description
1 polymer ?
#
loop_
_entity_poly.entity_id
_entity_poly.type
_entity_poly.pdbx_seq_one_letter_code
_entity_poly.pdbx_strand_id
1 'polypeptide(L)'
;MTHTSAAVLPADSRYSPSNAPQLFVRDSDGNYLAAPDDRVIDAARQVVERSVSKGMKLNTPNRVREFLWLKLAGYDHEVFGAIFMDTQHRVIEFSELFHGTLDSASVYPREVVKAALHHNAGAVIFTHNHPSGEPDPSDADRRITQRLKEALGLIEVRVLDHIVVGGSDSVSFAERGYL
;
A
#
# COMPACT_ATOMS: atom_id res chain seq x y z
N MET A 1 -1.39 -55.59 0.44
CA MET A 1 -1.67 -54.36 1.22
C MET A 1 -0.44 -53.48 1.11
N THR A 2 -0.48 -52.56 0.16
CA THR A 2 0.60 -51.61 -0.15
C THR A 2 0.45 -50.39 0.76
N HIS A 3 1.39 -50.20 1.70
CA HIS A 3 1.47 -48.98 2.50
C HIS A 3 2.19 -47.89 1.70
N THR A 4 1.42 -46.91 1.23
CA THR A 4 1.94 -45.65 0.68
C THR A 4 2.30 -44.74 1.85
N SER A 5 3.60 -44.50 2.06
CA SER A 5 4.11 -43.51 3.02
C SER A 5 3.98 -42.12 2.40
N ALA A 6 3.21 -41.25 3.06
CA ALA A 6 3.09 -39.85 2.70
C ALA A 6 4.39 -39.10 3.08
N ALA A 7 5.07 -38.53 2.09
CA ALA A 7 6.17 -37.62 2.33
C ALA A 7 5.62 -36.30 2.91
N VAL A 8 5.87 -36.07 4.20
CA VAL A 8 5.70 -34.77 4.84
C VAL A 8 6.80 -33.86 4.30
N LEU A 9 6.42 -32.81 3.59
CA LEU A 9 7.33 -31.75 3.16
C LEU A 9 7.87 -31.03 4.42
N PRO A 10 9.19 -30.79 4.53
CA PRO A 10 9.76 -30.10 5.67
C PRO A 10 9.29 -28.64 5.67
N ALA A 11 8.89 -28.15 6.84
CA ALA A 11 8.63 -26.74 7.10
C ALA A 11 9.88 -25.93 6.71
N ASP A 12 9.70 -24.99 5.78
CA ASP A 12 10.77 -24.20 5.20
C ASP A 12 11.36 -23.27 6.28
N SER A 13 12.58 -23.59 6.72
CA SER A 13 13.30 -22.98 7.85
C SER A 13 14.01 -21.66 7.49
N ARG A 14 13.40 -20.81 6.67
CA ARG A 14 14.08 -19.65 6.08
C ARG A 14 13.68 -18.31 6.70
N TYR A 15 13.87 -18.17 8.01
CA TYR A 15 14.18 -16.86 8.62
C TYR A 15 14.87 -17.05 9.98
N SER A 16 16.21 -17.16 9.95
CA SER A 16 17.02 -16.89 11.16
C SER A 16 17.44 -15.42 11.11
N PRO A 17 17.03 -14.58 12.08
CA PRO A 17 17.35 -13.14 12.09
C PRO A 17 18.86 -12.84 12.24
N SER A 18 19.69 -13.85 12.46
CA SER A 18 21.14 -13.72 12.70
C SER A 18 22.01 -13.59 11.45
N ASN A 19 21.43 -13.60 10.24
CA ASN A 19 22.20 -13.59 8.99
C ASN A 19 21.70 -12.55 7.95
N ALA A 20 20.89 -11.58 8.36
CA ALA A 20 20.54 -10.45 7.51
C ALA A 20 21.79 -9.59 7.25
N PRO A 21 22.07 -9.16 6.00
CA PRO A 21 23.21 -8.30 5.73
C PRO A 21 23.04 -7.00 6.52
N GLN A 22 24.00 -6.72 7.41
CA GLN A 22 24.01 -5.48 8.17
C GLN A 22 24.28 -4.32 7.21
N LEU A 23 23.28 -3.46 7.02
CA LEU A 23 23.38 -2.30 6.16
C LEU A 23 24.13 -1.18 6.89
N PHE A 24 24.89 -0.38 6.15
CA PHE A 24 25.63 0.77 6.70
C PHE A 24 25.25 2.04 5.95
N VAL A 25 25.03 3.13 6.68
CA VAL A 25 24.86 4.48 6.13
C VAL A 25 26.08 5.33 6.43
N ARG A 26 26.42 6.21 5.48
CA ARG A 26 27.52 7.17 5.64
C ARG A 26 27.00 8.44 6.30
N ASP A 27 27.60 8.85 7.42
CA ASP A 27 27.27 10.12 8.08
C ASP A 27 27.89 11.33 7.35
N SER A 28 27.59 12.54 7.83
CA SER A 28 28.12 13.79 7.28
C SER A 28 29.63 13.93 7.42
N ASP A 29 30.23 13.24 8.39
CA ASP A 29 31.67 13.25 8.67
C ASP A 29 32.42 12.17 7.86
N GLY A 30 31.67 11.34 7.12
CA GLY A 30 32.19 10.34 6.21
C GLY A 30 32.35 8.94 6.82
N ASN A 31 31.94 8.72 8.07
CA ASN A 31 32.01 7.42 8.74
C ASN A 31 30.82 6.53 8.33
N TYR A 32 31.03 5.22 8.33
CA TYR A 32 29.98 4.23 8.10
C TYR A 32 29.44 3.73 9.44
N LEU A 33 28.16 3.98 9.68
CA LEU A 33 27.44 3.53 10.87
C LEU A 33 26.46 2.43 10.47
N ALA A 34 26.25 1.45 11.34
CA ALA A 34 25.20 0.46 11.15
C ALA A 34 23.85 1.19 11.01
N ALA A 35 23.12 0.85 9.97
CA ALA A 35 21.80 1.39 9.70
C ALA A 35 20.80 0.66 10.60
N PRO A 36 20.15 1.32 11.57
CA PRO A 36 19.02 0.71 12.25
C PRO A 36 17.87 0.49 11.24
N ASP A 37 17.01 -0.49 11.52
CA ASP A 37 15.97 -0.94 10.57
C ASP A 37 15.05 0.22 10.14
N ASP A 38 14.72 1.13 11.06
CA ASP A 38 13.94 2.35 10.78
C ASP A 38 14.61 3.27 9.74
N ARG A 39 15.92 3.49 9.86
CA ARG A 39 16.71 4.26 8.89
C ARG A 39 16.76 3.60 7.51
N VAL A 40 16.81 2.27 7.47
CA VAL A 40 16.78 1.51 6.22
C VAL A 40 15.41 1.67 5.56
N ILE A 41 14.34 1.53 6.33
CA ILE A 41 12.96 1.69 5.87
C ILE A 41 12.73 3.13 5.36
N ASP A 42 13.17 4.14 6.11
CA ASP A 42 13.05 5.55 5.70
C ASP A 42 13.85 5.86 4.43
N ALA A 43 15.07 5.34 4.30
CA ALA A 43 15.85 5.49 3.08
C ALA A 43 15.20 4.78 1.89
N ALA A 44 14.65 3.58 2.10
CA ALA A 44 13.91 2.85 1.08
C ALA A 44 12.64 3.63 0.67
N ARG A 45 11.89 4.18 1.62
CA ARG A 45 10.74 5.08 1.38
C ARG A 45 11.12 6.26 0.48
N GLN A 46 12.24 6.94 0.77
CA GLN A 46 12.72 8.06 -0.06
C GLN A 46 13.14 7.64 -1.47
N VAL A 47 13.75 6.46 -1.63
CA VAL A 47 14.08 5.91 -2.96
C VAL A 47 12.81 5.60 -3.75
N VAL A 48 11.77 5.12 -3.07
CA VAL A 48 10.49 4.73 -3.67
C VAL A 48 9.61 5.92 -4.01
N GLU A 49 9.65 6.97 -3.20
CA GLU A 49 9.07 8.28 -3.55
C GLU A 49 9.58 8.79 -4.88
N ARG A 50 10.85 8.50 -5.21
CA ARG A 50 11.43 8.84 -6.50
C ARG A 50 11.06 7.84 -7.60
N SER A 51 10.69 6.60 -7.25
CA SER A 51 10.39 5.54 -8.21
C SER A 51 8.95 5.60 -8.75
N VAL A 52 7.99 6.04 -7.94
CA VAL A 52 6.64 6.43 -8.40
C VAL A 52 6.55 7.95 -8.46
N SER A 53 7.11 8.49 -9.53
CA SER A 53 7.11 9.91 -9.83
C SER A 53 5.87 10.32 -10.62
N LYS A 54 5.45 11.58 -10.45
CA LYS A 54 4.45 12.22 -11.31
C LYS A 54 4.69 11.93 -12.79
N GLY A 55 3.67 11.46 -13.49
CA GLY A 55 3.71 11.06 -14.90
C GLY A 55 4.02 9.58 -15.15
N MET A 56 4.39 8.80 -14.12
CA MET A 56 4.61 7.36 -14.26
C MET A 56 3.29 6.65 -14.61
N LYS A 57 3.31 5.78 -15.63
CA LYS A 57 2.20 4.84 -15.85
C LYS A 57 2.31 3.67 -14.88
N LEU A 58 1.29 3.46 -14.05
CA LEU A 58 1.15 2.26 -13.23
C LEU A 58 0.57 1.15 -14.10
N ASN A 59 1.44 0.48 -14.85
CA ASN A 59 1.06 -0.51 -15.87
C ASN A 59 1.08 -1.96 -15.38
N THR A 60 1.50 -2.22 -14.14
CA THR A 60 1.46 -3.55 -13.53
C THR A 60 1.00 -3.47 -12.07
N PRO A 61 0.08 -4.36 -11.63
CA PRO A 61 -0.36 -4.43 -10.23
C PRO A 61 0.80 -4.60 -9.23
N ASN A 62 1.83 -5.37 -9.60
CA ASN A 62 3.00 -5.58 -8.73
C ASN A 62 3.75 -4.28 -8.41
N ARG A 63 3.88 -3.36 -9.37
CA ARG A 63 4.53 -2.07 -9.11
C ARG A 63 3.74 -1.20 -8.15
N VAL A 64 2.40 -1.26 -8.22
CA VAL A 64 1.54 -0.56 -7.28
C VAL A 64 1.71 -1.15 -5.88
N ARG A 65 1.69 -2.49 -5.76
CA ARG A 65 1.91 -3.16 -4.47
C ARG A 65 3.27 -2.85 -3.86
N GLU A 66 4.35 -2.96 -4.63
CA GLU A 66 5.70 -2.65 -4.14
C GLU A 66 5.80 -1.20 -3.64
N PHE A 67 5.26 -0.26 -4.41
CA PHE A 67 5.19 1.15 -4.00
C PHE A 67 4.41 1.33 -2.69
N LEU A 68 3.20 0.77 -2.62
CA LEU A 68 2.31 0.90 -1.47
C LEU A 68 2.88 0.20 -0.23
N TRP A 69 3.48 -0.98 -0.41
CA TRP A 69 4.17 -1.69 0.66
C TRP A 69 5.30 -0.83 1.21
N LEU A 70 6.19 -0.31 0.37
CA LEU A 70 7.30 0.53 0.84
C LEU A 70 6.81 1.83 1.49
N LYS A 71 5.72 2.42 1.00
CA LYS A 71 5.13 3.65 1.55
C LYS A 71 4.47 3.43 2.91
N LEU A 72 3.70 2.37 3.05
CA LEU A 72 2.83 2.16 4.21
C LEU A 72 3.42 1.19 5.24
N ALA A 73 4.36 0.33 4.84
CA ALA A 73 5.07 -0.55 5.76
C ALA A 73 5.84 0.31 6.77
N GLY A 74 5.62 0.04 8.06
CA GLY A 74 6.26 0.75 9.16
C GLY A 74 5.38 1.77 9.89
N TYR A 75 4.17 2.06 9.42
CA TYR A 75 3.21 2.79 10.25
C TYR A 75 2.64 1.88 11.34
N ASP A 76 2.68 2.35 12.59
CA ASP A 76 2.10 1.71 13.77
C ASP A 76 0.59 1.98 13.92
N HIS A 77 0.05 2.82 13.06
CA HIS A 77 -1.36 3.16 12.94
C HIS A 77 -1.84 2.98 11.50
N GLU A 78 -3.16 2.90 11.32
CA GLU A 78 -3.75 2.82 9.99
C GLU A 78 -3.66 4.18 9.29
N VAL A 79 -3.26 4.15 8.02
CA VAL A 79 -3.16 5.29 7.12
C VAL A 79 -3.98 4.99 5.87
N PHE A 80 -4.98 5.81 5.59
CA PHE A 80 -5.77 5.72 4.36
C PHE A 80 -5.22 6.71 3.33
N GLY A 81 -4.80 6.18 2.18
CA GLY A 81 -4.20 6.94 1.10
C GLY A 81 -4.92 6.79 -0.23
N ALA A 82 -4.57 7.66 -1.17
CA ALA A 82 -5.06 7.63 -2.53
C ALA A 82 -3.94 7.96 -3.52
N ILE A 83 -3.82 7.15 -4.58
CA ILE A 83 -3.04 7.48 -5.78
C ILE A 83 -3.98 8.13 -6.78
N PHE A 84 -3.84 9.44 -7.00
CA PHE A 84 -4.59 10.18 -8.00
C PHE A 84 -3.91 10.06 -9.37
N MET A 85 -4.70 9.81 -10.41
CA MET A 85 -4.20 9.57 -11.76
C MET A 85 -4.97 10.34 -12.83
N ASP A 86 -4.33 10.59 -13.96
CA ASP A 86 -4.99 11.12 -15.15
C ASP A 86 -5.84 10.04 -15.87
N THR A 87 -6.54 10.44 -16.93
CA THR A 87 -7.38 9.53 -17.73
C THR A 87 -6.60 8.45 -18.47
N GLN A 88 -5.27 8.60 -18.60
CA GLN A 88 -4.33 7.64 -19.20
C GLN A 88 -3.60 6.80 -18.13
N HIS A 89 -4.09 6.81 -16.88
CA HIS A 89 -3.53 6.08 -15.74
C HIS A 89 -2.09 6.45 -15.41
N ARG A 90 -1.72 7.72 -15.61
CA ARG A 90 -0.46 8.27 -15.13
C ARG A 90 -0.65 8.88 -13.76
N VAL A 91 0.26 8.60 -12.83
CA VAL A 91 0.23 9.16 -11.48
C VAL A 91 0.33 10.68 -11.53
N ILE A 92 -0.59 11.34 -10.86
CA ILE A 92 -0.55 12.78 -10.60
C ILE A 92 0.09 13.01 -9.24
N GLU A 93 -0.43 12.34 -8.21
CA GLU A 93 -0.03 12.51 -6.81
C GLU A 93 -0.39 11.26 -5.98
N PHE A 94 0.37 11.01 -4.91
CA PHE A 94 -0.04 10.10 -3.83
C PHE A 94 -0.27 10.94 -2.56
N SER A 95 -1.47 10.82 -1.97
CA SER A 95 -1.81 11.56 -0.77
C SER A 95 -2.25 10.62 0.34
N GLU A 96 -1.65 10.79 1.53
CA GLU A 96 -2.20 10.27 2.78
C GLU A 96 -3.37 11.18 3.18
N LEU A 97 -4.57 10.62 3.26
CA LEU A 97 -5.80 11.40 3.46
C LEU A 97 -6.28 11.35 4.91
N PHE A 98 -6.09 10.23 5.59
CA PHE A 98 -6.55 10.01 6.96
C PHE A 98 -5.57 9.14 7.72
N HIS A 99 -5.42 9.41 9.03
CA HIS A 99 -4.55 8.69 9.95
C HIS A 99 -5.35 8.26 11.19
N GLY A 100 -5.06 7.06 11.72
CA GLY A 100 -5.77 6.46 12.85
C GLY A 100 -6.74 5.37 12.42
N THR A 101 -7.44 4.74 13.35
CA THR A 101 -8.32 3.60 13.06
C THR A 101 -9.38 3.93 12.00
N LEU A 102 -9.42 3.11 10.96
CA LEU A 102 -10.43 3.03 9.90
C LEU A 102 -11.72 2.40 10.43
N ASP A 103 -12.21 2.91 11.56
CA ASP A 103 -13.63 2.76 11.84
C ASP A 103 -14.39 3.52 10.74
N SER A 104 -15.49 2.95 10.24
CA SER A 104 -16.29 3.51 9.12
C SER A 104 -16.72 4.99 9.22
N ALA A 105 -16.45 5.66 10.34
CA ALA A 105 -16.67 7.07 10.62
C ALA A 105 -15.49 8.01 10.29
N SER A 106 -14.28 7.51 9.98
CA SER A 106 -13.07 8.35 9.84
C SER A 106 -12.74 8.82 8.41
N VAL A 107 -13.29 8.18 7.37
CA VAL A 107 -13.07 8.57 5.97
C VAL A 107 -14.30 9.31 5.42
N TYR A 108 -14.13 10.58 5.05
CA TYR A 108 -15.21 11.42 4.55
C TYR A 108 -15.20 11.55 3.03
N PRO A 109 -16.22 11.06 2.29
CA PRO A 109 -16.26 11.16 0.83
C PRO A 109 -16.08 12.59 0.30
N ARG A 110 -16.58 13.60 1.02
CA ARG A 110 -16.41 15.01 0.64
C ARG A 110 -14.95 15.45 0.55
N GLU A 111 -14.07 14.95 1.42
CA GLU A 111 -12.65 15.34 1.41
C GLU A 111 -11.91 14.60 0.30
N VAL A 112 -12.28 13.33 0.04
CA VAL A 112 -11.77 12.56 -1.11
C VAL A 112 -12.19 13.21 -2.43
N VAL A 113 -13.44 13.65 -2.57
CA VAL A 113 -13.95 14.36 -3.74
C VAL A 113 -13.20 15.68 -3.96
N LYS A 114 -12.99 16.48 -2.90
CA LYS A 114 -12.19 17.71 -2.99
C LYS A 114 -10.77 17.42 -3.47
N ALA A 115 -10.12 16.40 -2.93
CA ALA A 115 -8.77 16.02 -3.32
C ALA A 115 -8.70 15.57 -4.79
N ALA A 116 -9.64 14.72 -5.23
CA ALA A 116 -9.74 14.29 -6.62
C ALA A 116 -9.91 15.47 -7.58
N LEU A 117 -10.79 16.42 -7.26
CA LEU A 117 -10.99 17.64 -8.05
C LEU A 117 -9.75 18.55 -8.03
N HIS A 118 -9.12 18.73 -6.86
CA HIS A 118 -7.90 19.52 -6.71
C HIS A 118 -6.78 19.02 -7.63
N HIS A 119 -6.62 17.70 -7.74
CA HIS A 119 -5.62 17.07 -8.60
C HIS A 119 -6.07 16.90 -10.06
N ASN A 120 -7.31 17.29 -10.42
CA ASN A 120 -7.92 16.99 -11.72
C ASN A 120 -7.80 15.49 -12.10
N ALA A 121 -8.04 14.62 -11.12
CA ALA A 121 -7.91 13.18 -11.30
C ALA A 121 -9.00 12.66 -12.24
N GLY A 122 -8.65 11.76 -13.17
CA GLY A 122 -9.60 10.95 -13.94
C GLY A 122 -9.75 9.53 -13.40
N ALA A 123 -8.87 9.12 -12.48
CA ALA A 123 -8.92 7.83 -11.81
C ALA A 123 -8.21 7.88 -10.45
N VAL A 124 -8.54 6.94 -9.57
CA VAL A 124 -7.93 6.77 -8.24
C VAL A 124 -7.72 5.30 -7.91
N ILE A 125 -6.66 5.00 -7.18
CA ILE A 125 -6.50 3.75 -6.42
C ILE A 125 -6.46 4.11 -4.94
N PHE A 126 -7.32 3.50 -4.13
CA PHE A 126 -7.27 3.65 -2.68
C PHE A 126 -6.29 2.66 -2.06
N THR A 127 -5.81 2.99 -0.87
CA THR A 127 -5.01 2.07 -0.08
C THR A 127 -5.17 2.33 1.40
N HIS A 128 -4.98 1.30 2.21
CA HIS A 128 -4.64 1.47 3.62
C HIS A 128 -3.78 0.32 4.12
N ASN A 129 -3.07 0.54 5.23
CA ASN A 129 -2.38 -0.53 5.95
C ASN A 129 -3.20 -1.02 7.14
N HIS A 130 -3.03 -2.30 7.48
CA HIS A 130 -3.42 -2.86 8.77
C HIS A 130 -2.15 -3.10 9.62
N PRO A 131 -1.96 -2.37 10.75
CA PRO A 131 -0.86 -2.59 11.68
C PRO A 131 -0.81 -4.01 12.27
N SER A 132 -1.94 -4.72 12.27
CA SER A 132 -2.02 -6.13 12.67
C SER A 132 -1.20 -7.06 11.78
N GLY A 133 -0.90 -6.65 10.55
CA GLY A 133 -0.21 -7.44 9.56
C GLY A 133 -1.12 -8.29 8.67
N GLU A 134 -2.43 -8.37 8.96
CA GLU A 134 -3.38 -9.17 8.18
C GLU A 134 -4.03 -8.32 7.07
N PRO A 135 -3.85 -8.63 5.77
CA PRO A 135 -4.36 -7.79 4.69
C PRO A 135 -5.83 -8.05 4.34
N ASP A 136 -6.55 -8.92 5.06
CA ASP A 136 -7.95 -9.22 4.74
C ASP A 136 -8.86 -8.02 5.09
N PRO A 137 -9.63 -7.48 4.12
CA PRO A 137 -10.46 -6.30 4.37
C PRO A 137 -11.67 -6.61 5.24
N SER A 138 -11.93 -5.73 6.20
CA SER A 138 -13.15 -5.75 7.01
C SER A 138 -14.39 -5.37 6.20
N ASP A 139 -15.57 -5.60 6.78
CA ASP A 139 -16.82 -5.09 6.21
C ASP A 139 -16.88 -3.56 6.19
N ALA A 140 -16.16 -2.89 7.10
CA ALA A 140 -16.07 -1.43 7.09
C ALA A 140 -15.32 -0.94 5.84
N ASP A 141 -14.22 -1.61 5.47
CA ASP A 141 -13.43 -1.30 4.27
C ASP A 141 -14.27 -1.47 3.01
N ARG A 142 -15.07 -2.54 2.93
CA ARG A 142 -16.01 -2.76 1.83
C ARG A 142 -17.03 -1.63 1.70
N ARG A 143 -17.68 -1.27 2.81
CA ARG A 143 -18.70 -0.21 2.81
C ARG A 143 -18.12 1.15 2.44
N ILE A 144 -16.97 1.53 2.99
CA ILE A 144 -16.36 2.83 2.66
C ILE A 144 -15.90 2.87 1.21
N THR A 145 -15.30 1.79 0.70
CA THR A 145 -14.88 1.70 -0.71
C THR A 145 -16.06 1.91 -1.65
N GLN A 146 -17.17 1.21 -1.40
CA GLN A 146 -18.37 1.34 -2.21
C GLN A 146 -18.93 2.77 -2.18
N ARG A 147 -18.99 3.38 -0.99
CA ARG A 147 -19.44 4.76 -0.82
C ARG A 147 -18.55 5.77 -1.55
N LEU A 148 -17.23 5.57 -1.53
CA LEU A 148 -16.28 6.40 -2.24
C LEU A 148 -16.41 6.23 -3.76
N LYS A 149 -16.59 4.99 -4.23
CA LYS A 149 -16.82 4.68 -5.64
C LYS A 149 -18.08 5.38 -6.16
N GLU A 150 -19.18 5.31 -5.42
CA GLU A 150 -20.42 6.01 -5.78
C GLU A 150 -20.23 7.52 -5.83
N ALA A 151 -19.60 8.12 -4.81
CA ALA A 151 -19.38 9.56 -4.73
C ALA A 151 -18.46 10.08 -5.86
N LEU A 152 -17.37 9.37 -6.16
CA LEU A 152 -16.44 9.73 -7.23
C LEU A 152 -17.03 9.47 -8.62
N GLY A 153 -17.91 8.48 -8.76
CA GLY A 153 -18.64 8.23 -9.99
C GLY A 153 -19.50 9.41 -10.45
N LEU A 154 -20.04 10.20 -9.51
CA LEU A 154 -20.82 11.41 -9.82
C LEU A 154 -20.00 12.53 -10.48
N ILE A 155 -18.68 12.48 -10.36
CA ILE A 155 -17.74 13.44 -10.97
C ILE A 155 -16.82 12.75 -12.00
N GLU A 156 -17.23 11.59 -12.51
CA GLU A 156 -16.53 10.82 -13.55
C GLU A 156 -15.10 10.39 -13.18
N VAL A 157 -14.79 10.28 -11.88
CA VAL A 157 -13.52 9.76 -11.39
C VAL A 157 -13.65 8.26 -11.12
N ARG A 158 -12.87 7.45 -11.83
CA ARG A 158 -12.93 5.99 -11.71
C ARG A 158 -12.10 5.48 -10.53
N VAL A 159 -12.71 4.70 -9.64
CA VAL A 159 -11.96 3.90 -8.65
C VAL A 159 -11.49 2.63 -9.35
N LEU A 160 -10.17 2.51 -9.56
CA LEU A 160 -9.59 1.37 -10.28
C LEU A 160 -9.28 0.19 -9.35
N ASP A 161 -8.89 0.48 -8.12
CA ASP A 161 -8.61 -0.53 -7.11
C ASP A 161 -8.69 0.05 -5.69
N HIS A 162 -8.75 -0.83 -4.71
CA HIS A 162 -8.46 -0.56 -3.31
C HIS A 162 -7.51 -1.65 -2.79
N ILE A 163 -6.31 -1.27 -2.39
CA ILE A 163 -5.26 -2.19 -1.95
C ILE A 163 -5.05 -2.08 -0.44
N VAL A 164 -5.34 -3.17 0.27
CA VAL A 164 -5.04 -3.32 1.70
C VAL A 164 -3.65 -3.90 1.85
N VAL A 165 -2.79 -3.25 2.63
CA VAL A 165 -1.42 -3.68 2.91
C VAL A 165 -1.35 -4.26 4.33
N GLY A 166 -0.87 -5.49 4.47
CA GLY A 166 -0.72 -6.16 5.76
C GLY A 166 0.58 -6.95 5.80
N GLY A 167 1.46 -6.62 6.74
CA GLY A 167 2.72 -7.35 6.94
C GLY A 167 3.57 -7.32 5.67
N SER A 168 3.81 -8.48 5.06
CA SER A 168 4.52 -8.63 3.78
C SER A 168 3.60 -8.89 2.57
N ASP A 169 2.29 -8.79 2.76
CA ASP A 169 1.28 -9.16 1.76
C ASP A 169 0.27 -8.02 1.53
N SER A 170 -0.58 -8.18 0.51
CA SER A 170 -1.61 -7.21 0.18
C SER A 170 -2.80 -7.83 -0.54
N VAL A 171 -3.98 -7.23 -0.36
CA VAL A 171 -5.22 -7.65 -1.02
C VAL A 171 -5.73 -6.54 -1.92
N SER A 172 -6.01 -6.88 -3.18
CA SER A 172 -6.69 -6.02 -4.15
C SER A 172 -8.19 -6.30 -4.14
N PHE A 173 -9.00 -5.25 -4.01
CA PHE A 173 -10.46 -5.35 -4.14
C PHE A 173 -10.88 -5.69 -5.57
N ALA A 174 -10.18 -5.16 -6.57
CA ALA A 174 -10.46 -5.46 -7.97
C ALA A 174 -10.24 -6.95 -8.27
N GLU A 175 -9.13 -7.53 -7.80
CA GLU A 175 -8.83 -8.96 -8.00
C GLU A 175 -9.79 -9.88 -7.23
N ARG A 176 -10.30 -9.42 -6.08
CA ARG A 176 -11.32 -10.15 -5.31
C ARG A 176 -12.75 -9.95 -5.80
N GLY A 177 -12.98 -9.09 -6.80
CA GLY A 177 -14.31 -8.79 -7.33
C GLY A 177 -15.21 -7.99 -6.38
N TYR A 178 -14.61 -7.13 -5.54
CA TYR A 178 -15.33 -6.27 -4.59
C TYR A 178 -15.59 -4.86 -5.10
N LEU A 179 -15.08 -4.53 -6.29
CA LEU A 179 -15.32 -3.27 -6.99
C LEU A 179 -16.33 -3.45 -8.11
#